data_AF-A0A816FRH4-F1
#
_entry.id   AF-A0A816FRH4-F1
#
_cell.length_a   1.000
_cell.length_b   1.000
_cell.length_c   1.000
_cell.angle_alpha   90.00
_cell.angle_beta   90.00
_cell.angle_gamma   90.00
#
_symmetry.space_group_name_H-M   'P 1'
#
loop_
_entity.id
_entity.type
_entity.pdbx_description
1 polymer ?
#
loop_
_entity_poly.entity_id
_entity_poly.type
_entity_poly.pdbx_seq_one_letter_code
_entity_poly.pdbx_strand_id
1 'polypeptide(L)'
;SQLARERSRQVGKHVESFAMISDVKGCKPDARKVFHILKQCIYIDDNYYPERLGQMFVVNPPLIFPALWNLVKHWFDPVTKAKIFVIKKGPETLSTLLQHIDSDQLPREYGGSCESCPTGPNCIASHSLCTDADDDVEEESLSMAS
;
A
#
# COMPACT_ATOMS: atom_id res chain seq x y z
N SER A 1 -14.41 8.57 7.58
CA SER A 1 -14.00 9.91 7.09
C SER A 1 -15.15 10.56 6.31
N GLN A 2 -15.12 11.86 6.00
CA GLN A 2 -16.15 12.51 5.15
C GLN A 2 -16.25 11.84 3.77
N LEU A 3 -15.10 11.54 3.15
CA LEU A 3 -14.98 10.79 1.91
C LEU A 3 -15.67 9.41 1.98
N ALA A 4 -15.43 8.65 3.05
CA ALA A 4 -16.04 7.33 3.24
C ALA A 4 -17.57 7.43 3.39
N ARG A 5 -18.07 8.47 4.07
CA ARG A 5 -19.52 8.74 4.19
C ARG A 5 -20.13 9.11 2.83
N GLU A 6 -19.43 9.90 2.03
CA GLU A 6 -19.88 10.28 0.70
C GLU A 6 -19.93 9.07 -0.25
N ARG A 7 -18.88 8.23 -0.26
CA ARG A 7 -18.91 6.97 -1.01
C ARG A 7 -19.98 6.02 -0.51
N SER A 8 -20.20 5.94 0.80
CA SER A 8 -21.28 5.12 1.36
C SER A 8 -22.65 5.53 0.82
N ARG A 9 -22.89 6.84 0.69
CA ARG A 9 -24.13 7.39 0.12
C ARG A 9 -24.27 7.08 -1.37
N GLN A 10 -23.18 7.18 -2.13
CA GLN A 10 -23.19 6.94 -3.57
C GLN A 10 -23.36 5.45 -3.93
N VAL A 11 -22.74 4.56 -3.15
CA VAL A 11 -22.79 3.09 -3.38
C VAL A 11 -23.99 2.45 -2.67
N GLY A 12 -24.65 3.17 -1.75
CA GLY A 12 -25.80 2.67 -0.99
C GLY A 12 -25.45 1.59 0.04
N LYS A 13 -24.17 1.48 0.42
CA LYS A 13 -23.65 0.53 1.41
C LYS A 13 -22.66 1.23 2.32
N HIS A 14 -22.48 0.75 3.55
CA HIS A 14 -21.48 1.31 4.46
C HIS A 14 -20.06 1.02 3.94
N VAL A 15 -19.30 2.09 3.70
CA VAL A 15 -17.90 2.06 3.27
C VAL A 15 -17.09 2.75 4.36
N GLU A 16 -16.16 2.01 4.96
CA GLU A 16 -15.26 2.55 5.99
C GLU A 16 -13.79 2.17 5.77
N SER A 17 -13.54 1.24 4.84
CA SER A 17 -12.22 0.79 4.46
C SER A 17 -11.72 1.48 3.19
N PHE A 18 -10.41 1.46 3.01
CA PHE A 18 -9.75 1.97 1.80
C PHE A 18 -8.77 0.94 1.21
N ALA A 19 -8.49 1.09 -0.08
CA ALA A 19 -7.43 0.37 -0.77
C ALA A 19 -6.23 1.30 -1.00
N MET A 20 -5.02 0.79 -0.79
CA MET A 20 -3.78 1.53 -1.00
C MET A 20 -2.95 0.87 -2.11
N ILE A 21 -2.53 1.64 -3.11
CA ILE A 21 -1.57 1.18 -4.13
C ILE A 21 -0.26 1.93 -3.90
N SER A 22 0.82 1.19 -3.66
CA SER A 22 2.19 1.69 -3.50
C SER A 22 3.03 1.25 -4.68
N ASP A 23 3.23 2.13 -5.67
CA ASP A 23 4.16 1.87 -6.78
C ASP A 23 5.59 2.23 -6.35
N VAL A 24 6.45 1.22 -6.27
CA VAL A 24 7.87 1.38 -5.91
C VAL A 24 8.80 1.25 -7.12
N LYS A 25 8.25 1.38 -8.34
CA LYS A 25 9.02 1.41 -9.59
C LYS A 25 10.07 2.52 -9.57
N GLY A 26 11.32 2.17 -9.86
CA GLY A 26 12.41 3.15 -10.00
C GLY A 26 12.95 3.69 -8.67
N CYS A 27 12.28 3.42 -7.55
CA CYS A 27 12.91 3.59 -6.25
C CYS A 27 14.09 2.60 -6.20
N LYS A 28 15.30 3.15 -5.99
CA LYS A 28 16.53 2.41 -5.66
C LYS A 28 16.80 2.22 -4.15
N PRO A 29 15.86 2.43 -3.21
CA PRO A 29 16.16 2.28 -1.81
C PRO A 29 16.49 0.83 -1.52
N ASP A 30 17.39 0.64 -0.56
CA ASP A 30 17.63 -0.67 0.04
C ASP A 30 16.27 -1.31 0.37
N ALA A 31 16.10 -2.59 0.06
CA ALA A 31 14.89 -3.33 0.39
C ALA A 31 14.53 -3.22 1.88
N ARG A 32 15.53 -3.01 2.74
CA ARG A 32 15.34 -2.68 4.16
C ARG A 32 14.57 -1.38 4.37
N LYS A 33 14.87 -0.32 3.61
CA LYS A 33 14.17 0.98 3.70
C LYS A 33 12.72 0.85 3.24
N VAL A 34 12.46 0.18 2.11
CA VAL A 34 11.08 -0.09 1.65
C VAL A 34 10.31 -0.88 2.69
N PHE A 35 10.95 -1.89 3.27
CA PHE A 35 10.34 -2.69 4.33
C PHE A 35 10.08 -1.88 5.61
N HIS A 36 11.01 -1.02 6.02
CA HIS A 36 10.85 -0.17 7.20
C HIS A 36 9.62 0.74 7.04
N ILE A 37 9.50 1.43 5.90
CA ILE A 37 8.35 2.28 5.58
C ILE A 37 7.07 1.45 5.60
N LEU A 38 7.05 0.29 4.93
CA LEU A 38 5.89 -0.60 4.92
C LEU A 38 5.48 -1.02 6.34
N LYS A 39 6.45 -1.39 7.18
CA LYS A 39 6.20 -1.80 8.57
C LYS A 39 5.61 -0.66 9.38
N GLN A 40 6.11 0.56 9.20
CA GLN A 40 5.57 1.75 9.87
C GLN A 40 4.14 2.06 9.41
N CYS A 41 3.86 2.00 8.10
CA CYS A 41 2.51 2.19 7.58
C CYS A 41 1.53 1.20 8.20
N ILE A 42 1.87 -0.09 8.18
CA ILE A 42 1.02 -1.14 8.76
C ILE A 42 0.86 -0.94 10.27
N TYR A 43 1.94 -0.60 10.98
CA TYR A 43 1.87 -0.34 12.41
C TYR A 43 0.94 0.83 12.74
N ILE A 44 1.02 1.93 11.98
CA ILE A 44 0.14 3.08 12.17
C ILE A 44 -1.32 2.69 11.89
N ASP A 45 -1.54 1.97 10.79
CA ASP A 45 -2.87 1.52 10.41
C ASP A 45 -3.49 0.59 11.46
N ASP A 46 -2.74 -0.39 11.97
CA ASP A 46 -3.26 -1.35 12.94
C ASP A 46 -3.48 -0.73 14.33
N ASN A 47 -2.63 0.22 14.78
CA ASN A 47 -2.74 0.79 16.12
C ASN A 47 -3.69 1.99 16.22
N TYR A 48 -3.72 2.86 15.21
CA TYR A 48 -4.51 4.10 15.26
C TYR A 48 -5.79 4.03 14.43
N TYR A 49 -5.83 3.16 13.43
CA TYR A 49 -6.95 3.01 12.51
C TYR A 49 -7.34 1.55 12.26
N PRO A 50 -7.54 0.76 13.33
CA PRO A 50 -7.87 -0.66 13.19
C PRO A 50 -9.09 -0.82 12.28
N GLU A 51 -9.04 -1.84 11.43
CA GLU A 51 -10.09 -2.20 10.46
C GLU A 51 -10.31 -1.24 9.28
N ARG A 52 -9.58 -0.11 9.18
CA ARG A 52 -9.71 0.81 8.04
C ARG A 52 -8.91 0.40 6.82
N LEU A 53 -7.76 -0.24 7.02
CA LEU A 53 -7.01 -0.80 5.91
C LEU A 53 -7.79 -2.00 5.35
N GLY A 54 -8.34 -1.83 4.15
CA GLY A 54 -9.04 -2.87 3.43
C GLY A 54 -8.04 -3.76 2.70
N GLN A 55 -7.28 -3.18 1.78
CA GLN A 55 -6.28 -3.89 0.97
C GLN A 55 -5.09 -2.99 0.65
N MET A 56 -3.89 -3.55 0.64
CA MET A 56 -2.65 -2.87 0.31
C MET A 56 -1.93 -3.59 -0.83
N PHE A 57 -1.59 -2.87 -1.89
CA PHE A 57 -0.93 -3.39 -3.07
C PHE A 57 0.45 -2.76 -3.20
N VAL A 58 1.50 -3.58 -3.17
CA VAL A 58 2.87 -3.15 -3.46
C VAL A 58 3.21 -3.56 -4.89
N VAL A 59 3.32 -2.58 -5.78
CA VAL A 59 3.49 -2.78 -7.23
C VAL A 59 4.93 -2.46 -7.65
N ASN A 60 5.46 -3.23 -8.60
CA ASN A 60 6.84 -3.13 -9.10
C ASN A 60 7.94 -3.23 -8.01
N PRO A 61 7.86 -4.17 -7.05
CA PRO A 61 8.84 -4.26 -5.99
C PRO A 61 10.24 -4.61 -6.52
N PRO A 62 11.32 -4.18 -5.84
CA PRO A 62 12.67 -4.64 -6.13
C PRO A 62 12.76 -6.16 -6.12
N LEU A 63 13.63 -6.76 -6.94
CA LEU A 63 13.71 -8.21 -7.13
C LEU A 63 13.93 -9.01 -5.82
N ILE A 64 14.60 -8.40 -4.83
CA ILE A 64 14.88 -9.00 -3.52
C ILE A 64 13.69 -8.94 -2.55
N PHE A 65 12.71 -8.07 -2.81
CA PHE A 65 11.59 -7.79 -1.91
C PHE A 65 10.70 -9.01 -1.61
N PRO A 66 10.38 -9.92 -2.54
CA PRO A 66 9.59 -11.12 -2.22
C PRO A 66 10.28 -12.04 -1.20
N ALA A 67 11.61 -12.13 -1.25
CA ALA A 67 12.38 -12.91 -0.29
C ALA A 67 12.32 -12.26 1.11
N LEU A 68 12.49 -10.94 1.16
CA LEU A 68 12.35 -10.17 2.40
C LEU A 68 10.93 -10.25 2.97
N TRP A 69 9.90 -10.13 2.12
CA TRP A 69 8.49 -10.27 2.49
C TRP A 69 8.21 -11.64 3.13
N ASN A 70 8.78 -12.72 2.58
CA ASN A 70 8.63 -14.05 3.17
C ASN A 70 9.24 -14.18 4.57
N LEU A 71 10.28 -13.42 4.89
CA LEU A 71 10.88 -13.41 6.22
C LEU A 71 10.00 -12.62 7.21
N VAL A 72 9.59 -11.42 6.80
CA VAL A 72 8.93 -10.43 7.67
C VAL A 72 7.44 -10.63 7.83
N LYS A 73 6.77 -11.34 6.91
CA LYS A 73 5.33 -11.64 7.01
C LYS A 73 4.93 -12.36 8.31
N HIS A 74 5.89 -13.00 8.99
CA HIS A 74 5.66 -13.66 10.28
C HIS A 74 5.38 -12.67 11.41
N TRP A 75 5.77 -11.40 11.27
CA TRP A 75 5.52 -10.36 12.28
C TRP A 75 4.11 -9.79 12.23
N PHE A 76 3.41 -9.95 11.11
CA PHE A 76 2.02 -9.53 10.99
C PHE A 76 1.10 -10.68 11.41
N ASP A 77 -0.07 -10.34 11.94
CA ASP A 77 -1.12 -11.32 12.18
C ASP A 77 -1.70 -11.83 10.84
N PRO A 78 -2.42 -12.96 10.84
CA PRO A 78 -3.00 -13.53 9.61
C PRO A 78 -3.97 -12.61 8.88
N VAL A 79 -4.67 -11.72 9.58
CA VAL A 79 -5.64 -10.79 8.99
C VAL A 79 -4.91 -9.70 8.22
N THR A 80 -3.88 -9.10 8.81
CA THR A 80 -3.06 -8.08 8.13
C THR A 80 -2.27 -8.68 6.96
N LYS A 81 -1.76 -9.92 7.09
CA LYS A 81 -1.16 -10.66 5.96
C LYS A 81 -2.09 -10.83 4.77
N ALA A 82 -3.36 -11.15 5.02
CA ALA A 82 -4.34 -11.40 3.97
C ALA A 82 -4.72 -10.13 3.18
N LYS A 83 -4.45 -8.95 3.75
CA LYS A 83 -4.73 -7.65 3.12
C LYS A 83 -3.58 -7.15 2.25
N ILE A 84 -2.37 -7.68 2.41
CA ILE A 84 -1.16 -7.16 1.74
C ILE A 84 -0.80 -8.03 0.54
N PHE A 85 -0.84 -7.42 -0.64
CA PHE A 85 -0.55 -8.05 -1.92
C PHE A 85 0.77 -7.48 -2.48
N VAL A 86 1.80 -8.34 -2.50
CA VAL A 86 3.08 -8.00 -3.12
C VAL A 86 3.06 -8.50 -4.56
N ILE A 87 2.95 -7.56 -5.49
CA ILE A 87 2.67 -7.85 -6.89
C ILE A 87 3.94 -7.63 -7.73
N LYS A 88 4.50 -8.73 -8.24
CA LYS A 88 5.62 -8.69 -9.18
C LYS A 88 5.17 -8.13 -10.52
N LYS A 89 6.07 -7.46 -11.25
CA LYS A 89 5.85 -6.94 -12.60
C LYS A 89 5.43 -8.07 -13.55
N GLY A 90 4.25 -7.97 -14.15
CA GLY A 90 3.76 -8.93 -15.15
C GLY A 90 2.26 -8.80 -15.41
N PRO A 91 1.69 -9.63 -16.32
CA PRO A 91 0.24 -9.65 -16.57
C PRO A 91 -0.57 -10.01 -15.32
N GLU A 92 0.03 -10.74 -14.37
CA GLU A 92 -0.57 -11.04 -13.06
C GLU A 92 -0.82 -9.76 -12.24
N THR A 93 -0.02 -8.70 -12.43
CA THR A 93 -0.22 -7.40 -11.74
C THR A 93 -1.59 -6.82 -12.02
N LEU A 94 -1.96 -6.85 -13.30
CA LEU A 94 -3.22 -6.32 -13.80
C LEU A 94 -4.39 -7.15 -13.29
N SER A 95 -4.27 -8.47 -13.33
CA SER A 95 -5.33 -9.37 -12.90
C SER A 95 -5.64 -9.22 -11.41
N THR A 96 -4.64 -9.09 -10.54
CA THR A 96 -4.88 -8.95 -9.09
C THR A 96 -5.47 -7.59 -8.73
N LEU A 97 -5.03 -6.49 -9.37
CA LEU A 97 -5.62 -5.17 -9.12
C LEU A 97 -7.06 -5.11 -9.60
N LEU A 98 -7.35 -5.62 -10.80
CA LEU A 98 -8.70 -5.62 -11.38
C LEU A 98 -9.68 -6.58 -10.69
N GLN A 99 -9.20 -7.56 -9.93
CA GLN A 99 -10.06 -8.40 -9.08
C GLN A 99 -10.64 -7.63 -7.88
N HIS A 100 -9.99 -6.54 -7.48
CA HIS A 100 -10.32 -5.82 -6.25
C HIS A 100 -10.74 -4.38 -6.49
N ILE A 101 -10.33 -3.79 -7.62
CA ILE A 101 -10.62 -2.41 -8.00
C ILE A 101 -11.25 -2.44 -9.39
N ASP A 102 -12.43 -1.82 -9.52
CA ASP A 102 -13.13 -1.73 -10.80
C ASP A 102 -12.27 -0.98 -11.82
N SER A 103 -12.30 -1.44 -13.07
CA SER A 103 -11.45 -0.90 -14.15
C SER A 103 -11.65 0.60 -14.37
N ASP A 104 -12.87 1.10 -14.20
CA ASP A 104 -13.22 2.52 -14.33
C ASP A 104 -12.70 3.40 -13.17
N GLN A 105 -12.22 2.79 -12.09
CA GLN A 105 -11.61 3.47 -10.94
C GLN A 105 -10.09 3.32 -10.90
N LEU A 106 -9.52 2.48 -11.77
CA LEU A 106 -8.09 2.21 -11.82
C LEU A 106 -7.43 3.03 -12.94
N PRO A 107 -6.34 3.78 -12.66
CA PRO A 107 -5.60 4.49 -13.71
C PRO A 107 -5.09 3.57 -14.82
N ARG A 108 -4.98 4.10 -16.05
CA ARG A 108 -4.45 3.37 -17.22
C ARG A 108 -3.03 2.82 -17.01
N GLU A 109 -2.21 3.47 -16.20
CA GLU A 109 -0.85 3.00 -15.85
C GLU A 109 -0.84 1.68 -15.07
N TYR A 110 -1.92 1.38 -14.34
CA TYR A 110 -2.17 0.10 -13.69
C TYR A 110 -3.18 -0.76 -14.48
N GLY A 111 -3.48 -0.35 -15.72
CA GLY A 111 -4.35 -0.99 -16.71
C GLY A 111 -5.83 -1.05 -16.42
N GLY A 112 -6.36 -0.04 -15.74
CA GLY A 112 -7.78 0.27 -15.80
C GLY A 112 -8.16 1.14 -17.01
N SER A 113 -9.42 1.55 -17.07
CA SER A 113 -10.02 2.41 -18.09
C SER A 113 -10.25 3.85 -17.61
N CYS A 114 -9.87 4.19 -16.38
CA CYS A 114 -10.09 5.52 -15.81
C CYS A 114 -9.26 6.61 -16.52
N GLU A 115 -9.93 7.53 -17.21
CA GLU A 115 -9.30 8.66 -17.92
C GLU A 115 -9.17 9.92 -17.05
N SER A 116 -10.12 10.13 -16.13
CA SER A 116 -10.23 11.31 -15.27
C SER A 116 -10.29 10.94 -13.79
N CYS A 117 -9.61 9.85 -13.42
CA CYS A 117 -9.32 9.59 -12.02
C CYS A 117 -8.67 10.87 -11.48
N PRO A 118 -9.14 11.42 -10.35
CA PRO A 118 -8.45 12.53 -9.72
C PRO A 118 -7.11 11.99 -9.22
N THR A 119 -6.13 11.87 -10.10
CA THR A 119 -4.72 12.18 -9.81
C THR A 119 -4.63 13.68 -9.58
N GLY A 120 -5.45 14.16 -8.65
CA GLY A 120 -5.50 15.56 -8.27
C GLY A 120 -4.23 15.91 -7.52
N PRO A 121 -3.99 17.21 -7.25
CA PRO A 121 -2.86 17.67 -6.43
C PRO A 121 -2.79 17.08 -5.01
N ASN A 122 -3.79 16.28 -4.61
CA ASN A 122 -3.84 15.54 -3.34
C ASN A 122 -3.55 14.02 -3.49
N CYS A 123 -3.31 13.53 -4.71
CA CYS A 123 -2.57 12.30 -4.88
C CYS A 123 -1.12 12.61 -4.54
N ILE A 124 -0.65 12.10 -3.39
CA ILE A 124 0.75 12.15 -3.04
C ILE A 124 1.45 11.25 -4.07
N ALA A 125 1.93 11.84 -5.15
CA ALA A 125 2.96 11.21 -5.97
C ALA A 125 4.17 11.06 -5.05
N SER A 126 4.46 9.83 -4.61
CA SER A 126 5.57 9.47 -3.72
C SER A 126 6.96 9.82 -4.28
N HIS A 127 7.04 10.54 -5.40
CA HIS A 127 8.29 11.03 -5.97
C HIS A 127 9.04 11.95 -5.00
N SER A 128 8.38 12.51 -3.98
CA SER A 128 9.02 13.26 -2.89
C SER A 128 9.35 12.44 -1.63
N LEU A 129 8.88 11.19 -1.49
CA LEU A 129 9.20 10.35 -0.32
C LEU A 129 10.53 9.59 -0.48
N CYS A 130 10.98 9.34 -1.72
CA CYS A 130 12.24 8.63 -1.98
C CYS A 130 13.48 9.56 -1.95
N THR A 131 13.34 10.90 -1.93
CA THR A 131 14.48 11.84 -2.01
C THR A 131 14.88 12.52 -0.70
N ASP A 132 14.02 12.58 0.32
CA ASP A 132 14.26 13.44 1.49
C ASP A 132 14.41 12.66 2.81
N ALA A 133 14.62 11.34 2.75
CA ALA A 133 15.06 10.57 3.91
C ALA A 133 16.58 10.71 4.09
N ASP A 134 17.01 11.96 4.30
CA ASP A 134 18.29 12.25 4.96
C ASP A 134 18.22 11.79 6.43
N ASP A 135 19.40 11.49 6.95
CA ASP A 135 19.70 10.72 8.16
C ASP A 135 18.94 11.14 9.45
N ASP A 136 18.97 10.23 10.43
CA ASP A 136 18.47 10.35 11.81
C ASP A 136 16.99 10.00 12.06
N VAL A 137 16.67 8.71 12.01
CA VAL A 137 15.70 8.14 12.97
C VAL A 137 16.39 7.04 13.74
N GLU A 138 16.74 7.37 14.98
CA GLU A 138 17.37 6.50 15.95
C GLU A 138 16.63 5.17 16.08
N GLU A 139 17.45 4.14 16.20
CA GLU A 139 17.09 2.77 16.50
C GLU A 139 16.52 2.66 17.92
N GLU A 140 15.25 3.01 18.10
CA GLU A 140 14.46 2.66 19.29
C GLU A 140 13.09 2.17 18.78
N SER A 141 12.66 0.93 18.92
CA SER A 141 12.92 -0.07 19.94
C SER A 141 12.70 -1.46 19.36
N LEU A 142 13.74 -2.28 19.42
CA LEU A 142 13.63 -3.73 19.30
C LEU A 142 13.29 -4.30 20.68
N SER A 143 12.08 -4.07 21.19
CA SER A 143 11.55 -4.84 22.33
C SER A 143 10.05 -4.68 22.50
N MET A 144 9.25 -5.30 21.63
CA MET A 144 7.88 -5.71 22.01
C MET A 144 7.46 -6.92 21.17
N ALA A 145 7.96 -8.09 21.56
CA ALA A 145 7.25 -9.36 21.52
C ALA A 145 8.15 -10.43 22.17
N SER A 146 7.73 -10.84 23.37
CA SER A 146 8.31 -11.82 24.32
C SER A 146 9.48 -11.36 25.18
#